data_AF-A0A532EQA5-F1
#
_entry.id   AF-A0A532EQA5-F1
#
_cell.length_a   1.000
_cell.length_b   1.000
_cell.length_c   1.000
_cell.angle_alpha   90.00
_cell.angle_beta   90.00
_cell.angle_gamma   90.00
#
_symmetry.space_group_name_H-M   'P 1'
#
loop_
_entity.id
_entity.type
_entity.pdbx_description
1 polymer ?
#
loop_
_entity_poly.entity_id
_entity_poly.type
_entity_poly.pdbx_seq_one_letter_code
_entity_poly.pdbx_strand_id
1 'polypeptide(L)'
;MKRILVTGGCGFIGRHVAQELVEHGYEVSILDALLDQVHGGEAISLPPGAKLIKGDVRDRDAIAEAVDDVDAIIHLAAEVGVGQSMYEIARYVGANDLGTATLLEALIKRPIERIVVASSMSVYGEGLYATPDGRRVDNARRQPDDIRSGQWNP
;
A
#
# COMPACT_ATOMS: atom_id res chain seq x y z
N MET A 1 -12.42 17.38 -14.92
CA MET A 1 -11.38 16.32 -15.00
C MET A 1 -11.45 15.59 -13.67
N LYS A 2 -11.30 14.26 -13.61
CA LYS A 2 -11.41 13.57 -12.31
C LYS A 2 -10.14 13.79 -11.47
N ARG A 3 -10.30 14.00 -10.17
CA ARG A 3 -9.21 14.13 -9.21
C ARG A 3 -8.96 12.82 -8.47
N ILE A 4 -7.73 12.34 -8.54
CA ILE A 4 -7.30 11.08 -7.96
C ILE A 4 -6.24 11.35 -6.90
N LEU A 5 -6.48 10.86 -5.67
CA LEU A 5 -5.47 10.81 -4.64
C LEU A 5 -4.68 9.50 -4.73
N VAL A 6 -3.35 9.59 -4.72
CA VAL A 6 -2.44 8.45 -4.59
C VAL A 6 -1.70 8.56 -3.25
N THR A 7 -2.06 7.74 -2.27
CA THR A 7 -1.28 7.66 -1.02
C THR A 7 -0.05 6.78 -1.27
N GLY A 8 1.12 7.11 -0.71
CA GLY A 8 2.37 6.42 -1.03
C GLY A 8 2.85 6.70 -2.45
N GLY A 9 2.37 7.81 -3.04
CA GLY A 9 2.59 8.16 -4.44
C GLY A 9 4.03 8.52 -4.79
N CYS A 10 4.92 8.74 -3.82
CA CYS A 10 6.34 8.93 -4.07
C CYS A 10 7.13 7.61 -3.99
N GLY A 11 6.52 6.53 -3.50
CA GLY A 11 7.14 5.21 -3.40
C GLY A 11 7.32 4.50 -4.76
N PHE A 12 7.91 3.30 -4.71
CA PHE A 12 8.27 2.52 -5.91
C PHE A 12 7.11 2.34 -6.89
N ILE A 13 5.95 1.83 -6.43
CA ILE A 13 4.77 1.63 -7.28
C ILE A 13 4.06 2.96 -7.51
N GLY A 14 3.91 3.77 -6.46
CA GLY A 14 3.11 4.99 -6.47
C GLY A 14 3.55 6.01 -7.51
N ARG A 15 4.87 6.20 -7.71
CA ARG A 15 5.38 7.17 -8.70
C ARG A 15 4.98 6.82 -10.13
N HIS A 16 4.94 5.53 -10.46
CA HIS A 16 4.53 5.06 -11.79
C HIS A 16 3.02 5.20 -11.97
N VAL A 17 2.24 4.89 -10.93
CA VAL A 17 0.79 5.08 -10.94
C VAL A 17 0.43 6.57 -11.10
N ALA A 18 1.09 7.45 -10.36
CA ALA A 18 0.86 8.89 -10.46
C ALA A 18 1.21 9.44 -11.84
N GLN A 19 2.32 8.99 -12.43
CA GLN A 19 2.72 9.36 -13.79
C GLN A 19 1.68 8.91 -14.81
N GLU A 20 1.25 7.64 -14.76
CA GLU A 20 0.25 7.07 -15.66
C GLU A 20 -1.07 7.85 -15.60
N LEU A 21 -1.52 8.22 -14.40
CA LEU A 21 -2.72 9.02 -14.20
C LEU A 21 -2.61 10.41 -14.84
N VAL A 22 -1.48 11.10 -14.66
CA VAL A 22 -1.27 12.41 -15.30
C VAL A 22 -1.25 12.29 -16.81
N GLU A 23 -0.57 11.28 -17.37
CA GLU A 23 -0.51 11.03 -18.82
C GLU A 23 -1.90 10.75 -19.43
N HIS A 24 -2.82 10.20 -18.64
CA HIS A 24 -4.21 9.95 -19.04
C HIS A 24 -5.15 11.13 -18.75
N GLY A 25 -4.62 12.28 -18.34
CA GLY A 25 -5.41 13.49 -18.11
C GLY A 25 -6.27 13.41 -16.84
N TYR A 26 -5.75 12.86 -15.75
CA TYR A 26 -6.34 13.01 -14.42
C TYR A 26 -5.64 14.13 -13.64
N GLU A 27 -6.37 14.80 -12.74
CA GLU A 27 -5.76 15.65 -11.73
C GLU A 27 -5.25 14.77 -10.60
N VAL A 28 -3.96 14.86 -10.24
CA VAL A 28 -3.35 13.96 -9.26
C VAL A 28 -2.90 14.72 -8.02
N SER A 29 -3.34 14.26 -6.85
CA SER A 29 -2.73 14.59 -5.56
C SER A 29 -2.02 13.37 -4.99
N ILE A 30 -0.92 13.60 -4.28
CA ILE A 30 -0.09 12.56 -3.68
C ILE A 30 0.00 12.84 -2.19
N LEU A 31 -0.34 11.84 -1.36
CA LEU A 31 -0.05 11.87 0.07
C LEU A 31 1.13 10.93 0.35
N ASP A 32 2.23 11.44 0.87
CA ASP A 32 3.40 10.60 1.21
C ASP A 32 4.11 11.12 2.46
N ALA A 33 4.52 10.20 3.33
CA ALA A 33 5.22 10.54 4.57
C ALA A 33 6.69 10.91 4.34
N LEU A 34 7.23 10.59 3.16
CA LEU A 34 8.62 10.81 2.79
C LEU A 34 9.61 10.20 3.80
N LEU A 35 9.33 8.98 4.26
CA LEU A 35 10.19 8.25 5.20
C LEU A 35 11.62 8.09 4.64
N ASP A 36 12.63 8.43 5.44
CA ASP A 36 14.05 8.34 5.05
C ASP A 36 14.44 6.93 4.60
N GLN A 37 13.88 5.89 5.22
CA GLN A 37 14.12 4.50 4.85
C GLN A 37 13.71 4.17 3.41
N VAL A 38 12.75 4.91 2.84
CA VAL A 38 12.24 4.70 1.48
C VAL A 38 12.89 5.66 0.49
N HIS A 39 13.08 6.92 0.89
CA HIS A 39 13.46 8.00 -0.04
C HIS A 39 14.91 8.45 0.07
N GLY A 40 15.62 8.09 1.15
CA GLY A 40 17.07 8.30 1.27
C GLY A 40 17.55 9.75 1.17
N GLY A 41 16.66 10.74 1.32
CA GLY A 41 16.96 12.16 1.10
C GLY A 41 17.14 12.55 -0.37
N GLU A 42 16.79 11.68 -1.31
CA GLU A 42 16.79 12.00 -2.74
C GLU A 42 15.71 13.05 -3.07
N ALA A 43 15.96 13.84 -4.11
CA ALA A 43 14.97 14.79 -4.59
C ALA A 43 13.77 14.02 -5.16
N ILE A 44 12.59 14.24 -4.56
CA ILE A 44 11.34 13.69 -5.05
C ILE A 44 10.96 14.38 -6.35
N SER A 45 10.89 13.62 -7.43
CA SER A 45 10.34 14.09 -8.70
C SER A 45 8.86 13.74 -8.78
N LEU A 46 8.02 14.74 -9.02
CA LEU A 46 6.58 14.57 -9.19
C LEU A 46 6.22 14.71 -10.68
N PRO A 47 5.21 13.96 -11.17
CA PRO A 47 4.62 14.21 -12.47
C PRO A 47 4.18 15.68 -12.62
N PRO A 48 4.28 16.29 -13.82
CA PRO A 48 3.84 17.66 -14.04
C PRO A 48 2.39 17.88 -13.60
N GLY A 49 2.16 18.91 -12.77
CA GLY A 49 0.82 19.25 -12.29
C GLY A 49 0.32 18.41 -11.11
N ALA A 50 1.04 17.34 -10.72
CA ALA A 50 0.71 16.62 -9.50
C ALA A 50 1.05 17.46 -8.26
N LYS A 51 0.18 17.39 -7.24
CA LYS A 51 0.37 18.10 -5.96
C LYS A 51 0.82 17.12 -4.88
N LEU A 52 1.88 17.46 -4.15
CA LEU A 52 2.32 16.68 -3.00
C LEU A 52 1.78 17.27 -1.70
N ILE A 53 1.20 16.39 -0.89
CA ILE A 53 0.83 16.58 0.50
C ILE A 53 1.79 15.72 1.31
N LYS A 54 2.76 16.35 1.97
CA LYS A 54 3.68 15.63 2.84
C LYS A 54 2.96 15.33 4.15
N GLY A 55 2.67 14.06 4.40
CA GLY A 55 1.89 13.66 5.56
C GLY A 55 1.84 12.15 5.74
N ASP A 56 1.59 11.73 6.98
CA ASP A 56 1.45 10.33 7.34
C ASP A 56 -0.02 9.91 7.30
N VAL A 57 -0.31 8.68 6.87
CA VAL A 57 -1.69 8.15 6.85
C VAL A 57 -2.31 7.97 8.24
N ARG A 58 -1.48 7.97 9.29
CA ARG A 58 -1.90 7.99 10.70
C ARG A 58 -2.34 9.38 11.16
N ASP A 59 -1.97 10.42 10.42
CA ASP A 59 -2.33 11.80 10.73
C ASP A 59 -3.70 12.12 10.15
N ARG A 60 -4.66 12.37 11.05
CA ARG A 60 -6.06 12.66 10.73
C ARG A 60 -6.20 13.97 9.95
N ASP A 61 -5.38 14.96 10.23
CA ASP A 61 -5.46 16.27 9.59
C ASP A 61 -4.87 16.19 8.18
N ALA A 62 -3.74 15.50 8.02
CA ALA A 62 -3.16 15.23 6.71
C ALA A 62 -4.11 14.42 5.81
N ILE A 63 -4.78 13.41 6.37
CA ILE A 63 -5.81 12.66 5.65
C ILE A 63 -6.99 13.56 5.29
N ALA A 64 -7.48 14.39 6.23
CA ALA A 64 -8.61 15.27 5.97
C ALA A 64 -8.33 16.28 4.86
N GLU A 65 -7.10 16.80 4.77
CA GLU A 65 -6.62 17.62 3.65
C GLU A 65 -6.54 16.79 2.36
N ALA A 66 -5.96 15.60 2.42
CA ALA A 66 -5.72 14.77 1.24
C ALA A 66 -6.99 14.26 0.56
N VAL A 67 -8.03 13.97 1.35
CA VAL A 67 -9.32 13.49 0.82
C VAL A 67 -10.29 14.62 0.46
N ASP A 68 -9.87 15.88 0.57
CA ASP A 68 -10.71 17.01 0.19
C ASP A 68 -10.81 17.12 -1.32
N ASP A 69 -12.04 17.21 -1.85
CA ASP A 69 -12.32 17.41 -3.28
C ASP A 69 -11.71 16.32 -4.20
N VAL A 70 -11.69 15.04 -3.76
CA VAL A 70 -11.21 13.90 -4.56
C VAL A 70 -12.37 13.03 -5.05
N ASP A 71 -12.28 12.53 -6.29
CA ASP A 71 -13.29 11.64 -6.88
C ASP A 71 -13.00 10.16 -6.58
N ALA A 72 -11.71 9.80 -6.54
CA ALA A 72 -11.27 8.43 -6.26
C ALA A 72 -9.88 8.37 -5.63
N ILE A 73 -9.56 7.23 -5.01
CA ILE A 73 -8.31 7.02 -4.27
C ILE A 73 -7.64 5.73 -4.70
N ILE A 74 -6.32 5.78 -4.92
CA ILE A 74 -5.44 4.63 -5.01
C ILE A 74 -4.56 4.59 -3.76
N HIS A 75 -4.88 3.70 -2.83
CA HIS A 75 -4.24 3.60 -1.53
C HIS A 75 -3.07 2.61 -1.58
N LEU A 76 -1.85 3.16 -1.74
CA LEU A 76 -0.58 2.41 -1.79
C LEU A 76 0.34 2.70 -0.60
N ALA A 77 -0.04 3.60 0.33
CA ALA A 77 0.76 3.90 1.50
C ALA A 77 0.71 2.71 2.45
N ALA A 78 1.85 2.03 2.59
CA ALA A 78 2.04 0.92 3.51
C ALA A 78 3.55 0.75 3.76
N GLU A 79 3.90 0.23 4.93
CA GLU A 79 5.24 -0.29 5.21
C GLU A 79 5.32 -1.77 4.82
N VAL A 80 6.37 -2.10 4.05
CA VAL A 80 6.63 -3.45 3.53
C VAL A 80 7.92 -4.00 4.14
N GLY A 81 7.94 -5.31 4.42
CA GLY A 81 9.12 -5.97 5.02
C GLY A 81 8.72 -6.93 6.14
N VAL A 82 8.46 -8.19 5.78
CA VAL A 82 8.00 -9.22 6.73
C VAL A 82 8.95 -9.40 7.91
N GLY A 83 10.26 -9.31 7.67
CA GLY A 83 11.25 -9.43 8.76
C GLY A 83 11.15 -8.28 9.76
N GLN A 84 11.03 -7.05 9.28
CA GLN A 84 10.98 -5.85 10.11
C GLN A 84 9.67 -5.74 10.88
N SER A 85 8.55 -6.18 10.28
CA SER A 85 7.25 -6.19 10.94
C SER A 85 7.21 -7.04 12.21
N MET A 86 8.13 -8.01 12.37
CA MET A 86 8.18 -8.87 13.56
C MET A 86 8.71 -8.15 14.81
N TYR A 87 9.52 -7.11 14.66
CA TYR A 87 10.09 -6.35 15.79
C TYR A 87 9.64 -4.88 15.83
N GLU A 88 9.11 -4.33 14.74
CA GLU A 88 8.47 -3.00 14.69
C GLU A 88 6.94 -3.10 14.54
N ILE A 89 6.34 -4.01 15.31
CA ILE A 89 4.91 -4.36 15.21
C ILE A 89 4.00 -3.13 15.25
N ALA A 90 4.16 -2.27 16.26
CA ALA A 90 3.29 -1.09 16.43
C ALA A 90 3.42 -0.08 15.28
N ARG A 91 4.61 0.03 14.67
CA ARG A 91 4.85 0.89 13.52
C ARG A 91 4.15 0.34 12.28
N TYR A 92 4.32 -0.95 12.01
CA TYR A 92 3.69 -1.61 10.87
C TYR A 92 2.17 -1.65 10.97
N VAL A 93 1.62 -2.05 12.14
CA VAL A 93 0.17 -2.00 12.40
C VAL A 93 -0.35 -0.56 12.32
N GLY A 94 0.44 0.39 12.83
CA GLY A 94 0.12 1.81 12.75
C GLY A 94 -0.03 2.30 11.30
N ALA A 95 0.94 2.02 10.44
CA ALA A 95 0.91 2.46 9.05
C ALA A 95 -0.13 1.70 8.22
N ASN A 96 -0.16 0.36 8.34
CA ASN A 96 -0.89 -0.51 7.43
C ASN A 96 -2.34 -0.73 7.83
N ASP A 97 -2.65 -0.82 9.13
CA ASP A 97 -4.00 -1.08 9.61
C ASP A 97 -4.67 0.22 10.06
N LEU A 98 -4.05 0.92 11.01
CA LEU A 98 -4.60 2.17 11.55
C LEU A 98 -4.60 3.29 10.49
N GLY A 99 -3.57 3.37 9.65
CA GLY A 99 -3.53 4.33 8.55
C GLY A 99 -4.68 4.14 7.57
N THR A 100 -4.93 2.91 7.14
CA THR A 100 -6.09 2.58 6.31
C THR A 100 -7.40 2.86 7.03
N ALA A 101 -7.53 2.51 8.31
CA ALA A 101 -8.73 2.82 9.09
C ALA A 101 -8.98 4.34 9.20
N THR A 102 -7.93 5.14 9.35
CA THR A 102 -7.99 6.61 9.43
C THR A 102 -8.48 7.19 8.10
N LEU A 103 -7.96 6.69 6.98
CA LEU A 103 -8.45 7.03 5.65
C LEU A 103 -9.94 6.70 5.50
N LEU A 104 -10.33 5.46 5.80
CA LEU A 104 -11.72 5.02 5.66
C LEU A 104 -12.68 5.82 6.57
N GLU A 105 -12.26 6.17 7.78
CA GLU A 105 -13.04 7.00 8.69
C GLU A 105 -13.26 8.41 8.13
N ALA A 106 -12.24 9.01 7.51
CA ALA A 106 -12.37 10.33 6.88
C ALA A 106 -13.37 10.33 5.71
N LEU A 107 -13.45 9.21 4.97
CA LEU A 107 -14.36 9.04 3.83
C LEU A 107 -15.83 8.89 4.24
N ILE A 108 -16.13 8.59 5.50
CA ILE A 108 -17.53 8.54 6.00
C ILE A 108 -18.23 9.89 5.78
N LYS A 109 -17.50 11.00 5.96
CA LYS A 109 -18.02 12.37 5.80
C LYS A 109 -17.85 12.91 4.38
N ARG A 110 -17.04 12.25 3.55
CA ARG A 110 -16.63 12.67 2.21
C ARG A 110 -16.68 11.45 1.27
N PRO A 111 -17.88 11.03 0.86
CA PRO A 111 -18.02 9.86 0.01
C PRO A 111 -17.36 10.11 -1.34
N ILE A 112 -16.60 9.13 -1.80
CA ILE A 112 -15.92 9.12 -3.10
C ILE A 112 -16.53 8.05 -3.99
N GLU A 113 -16.26 8.10 -5.30
CA GLU A 113 -16.80 7.11 -6.24
C GLU A 113 -16.11 5.75 -6.10
N ARG A 114 -14.81 5.73 -5.78
CA ARG A 114 -14.01 4.50 -5.77
C ARG A 114 -12.74 4.61 -4.93
N ILE A 115 -12.45 3.53 -4.21
CA ILE A 115 -11.13 3.26 -3.64
C ILE A 115 -10.55 1.98 -4.24
N VAL A 116 -9.26 2.02 -4.57
CA VAL A 116 -8.44 0.84 -4.90
C VAL A 116 -7.38 0.72 -3.82
N VAL A 117 -7.32 -0.42 -3.13
CA VAL A 117 -6.37 -0.67 -2.05
C VAL A 117 -5.34 -1.70 -2.50
N ALA A 118 -4.05 -1.42 -2.30
CA ALA A 118 -3.01 -2.42 -2.50
C ALA A 118 -3.07 -3.46 -1.38
N SER A 119 -3.38 -4.71 -1.74
CA SER A 119 -3.28 -5.86 -0.84
C SER A 119 -1.94 -6.57 -1.03
N SER A 120 -1.72 -7.66 -0.28
CA SER A 120 -0.49 -8.44 -0.33
C SER A 120 -0.80 -9.93 -0.36
N MET A 121 0.04 -10.71 -1.04
CA MET A 121 0.01 -12.18 -0.95
C MET A 121 0.17 -12.69 0.49
N SER A 122 0.74 -11.88 1.39
CA SER A 122 0.89 -12.23 2.81
C SER A 122 -0.44 -12.54 3.51
N VAL A 123 -1.58 -12.05 3.00
CA VAL A 123 -2.90 -12.36 3.57
C VAL A 123 -3.30 -13.82 3.40
N TYR A 124 -2.69 -14.54 2.44
CA TYR A 124 -2.91 -15.97 2.28
C TYR A 124 -2.22 -16.80 3.38
N GLY A 125 -1.23 -16.21 4.08
CA GLY A 125 -0.39 -16.92 5.04
C GLY A 125 0.39 -18.06 4.39
N GLU A 126 0.56 -19.17 5.12
CA GLU A 126 1.25 -20.36 4.64
C GLU A 126 0.43 -21.14 3.59
N GLY A 127 -0.86 -20.82 3.45
CA GLY A 127 -1.81 -21.52 2.58
C GLY A 127 -2.38 -22.79 3.23
N LEU A 128 -3.43 -23.34 2.60
CA LEU A 128 -4.09 -24.58 3.01
C LEU A 128 -3.95 -25.61 1.89
N TYR A 129 -3.18 -26.66 2.15
CA TYR A 129 -2.87 -27.71 1.19
C TYR A 129 -3.77 -28.92 1.38
N ALA A 130 -3.86 -29.74 0.34
CA ALA A 130 -4.52 -31.04 0.38
C ALA A 130 -3.56 -32.11 -0.13
N THR A 131 -3.38 -33.17 0.65
CA THR A 131 -2.64 -34.37 0.23
C THR A 131 -3.48 -35.20 -0.76
N PRO A 132 -2.88 -36.15 -1.50
CA PRO A 132 -3.61 -36.99 -2.46
C PRO A 132 -4.78 -37.80 -1.88
N ASP A 133 -4.74 -38.10 -0.58
CA ASP A 133 -5.81 -38.77 0.17
C ASP A 133 -6.87 -37.79 0.73
N GLY A 134 -6.77 -36.50 0.40
CA GLY A 134 -7.75 -35.46 0.75
C GLY A 134 -7.56 -34.84 2.14
N ARG A 135 -6.52 -35.21 2.89
CA ARG A 135 -6.24 -34.59 4.19
C ARG A 135 -5.76 -33.15 4.00
N ARG A 136 -6.32 -32.23 4.80
CA ARG A 136 -5.92 -30.82 4.82
C ARG A 136 -4.66 -30.61 5.66
N VAL A 137 -3.76 -29.75 5.18
CA VAL A 137 -2.51 -29.38 5.86
C VAL A 137 -2.39 -27.85 5.82
N ASP A 138 -2.40 -27.20 6.98
CA ASP A 138 -2.38 -25.74 7.15
C ASP A 138 -1.01 -25.18 7.54
N ASN A 139 -0.01 -26.05 7.64
CA ASN A 139 1.34 -25.72 8.09
C ASN A 139 2.42 -26.40 7.21
N ALA A 140 2.09 -26.66 5.94
CA ALA A 140 3.02 -27.29 5.02
C ALA A 140 4.21 -26.35 4.75
N ARG A 141 5.43 -26.81 5.06
CA ARG A 141 6.65 -26.02 4.90
C ARG A 141 7.47 -26.55 3.75
N ARG A 142 7.79 -25.67 2.81
CA ARG A 142 8.77 -25.98 1.75
C ARG A 142 10.15 -26.13 2.38
N GLN A 143 10.84 -27.21 2.05
CA GLN A 143 12.24 -27.35 2.43
C GLN A 143 13.11 -26.57 1.44
N PRO A 144 14.17 -25.88 1.91
CA PRO A 144 15.07 -25.14 1.03
C PRO A 144 15.70 -26.00 -0.08
N ASP A 145 16.02 -27.26 0.22
CA ASP A 145 16.64 -28.17 -0.75
C ASP A 145 15.66 -28.61 -1.85
N ASP A 146 14.38 -28.81 -1.50
CA ASP A 146 13.31 -29.11 -2.46
C ASP A 146 13.11 -27.94 -3.44
N ILE A 147 13.07 -26.71 -2.91
CA ILE A 147 12.98 -25.49 -3.73
C ILE A 147 14.16 -25.37 -4.70
N ARG A 148 15.39 -25.61 -4.22
CA ARG A 148 16.60 -25.57 -5.05
C ARG A 148 16.61 -26.62 -6.16
N SER A 149 15.94 -27.75 -5.95
CA SER A 149 15.78 -28.82 -6.94
C SER A 149 14.57 -28.62 -7.87
N GLY A 150 13.81 -27.53 -7.72
CA GLY A 150 12.63 -27.22 -8.53
C GLY A 150 11.34 -27.90 -8.05
N GLN A 151 11.33 -28.48 -6.86
CA GLN A 151 10.12 -28.98 -6.20
C GLN A 151 9.48 -27.86 -5.38
N TRP A 152 8.42 -27.26 -5.92
CA TRP A 152 7.75 -26.09 -5.33
C TRP A 152 6.61 -26.44 -4.36
N ASN A 153 6.14 -27.68 -4.38
CA ASN A 153 5.11 -28.15 -3.46
C ASN A 153 5.76 -28.55 -2.13
N PRO A 154 5.21 -28.12 -0.98
CA PRO A 154 5.67 -28.55 0.33
C PRO A 154 5.23 -29.99 0.67
#